data_AF-A0A1Q8AVF3-F1
#
_entry.id   AF-A0A1Q8AVF3-F1
#
_cell.length_a   1.000
_cell.length_b   1.000
_cell.length_c   1.000
_cell.angle_alpha   90.00
_cell.angle_beta   90.00
_cell.angle_gamma   90.00
#
_symmetry.space_group_name_H-M   'P 1'
#
loop_
_entity.id
_entity.type
_entity.pdbx_description
1 polymer ?
#
loop_
_entity_poly.entity_id
_entity_poly.type
_entity_poly.pdbx_seq_one_letter_code
_entity_poly.pdbx_strand_id
1 'polypeptide(L)'
;MNIETSQVNSPTNLTLSVRNVGSGSITLTSYVVKDSLGNQYAKMNWTTPFMNPNQLAAINIIIDGTAFTFQSKNTYNIALTTMRNNIFTFTLTA
;
A
#
# COMPACT_ATOMS: atom_id res chain seq x y z
N MET A 1 7.23 -9.68 1.58
CA MET A 1 6.88 -8.37 2.17
C MET A 1 5.82 -8.61 3.24
N ASN A 2 5.83 -7.84 4.33
CA ASN A 2 4.79 -7.87 5.35
C ASN A 2 4.29 -6.45 5.68
N ILE A 3 3.03 -6.31 6.08
CA ILE A 3 2.46 -5.07 6.61
C ILE A 3 2.37 -5.21 8.14
N GLU A 4 3.01 -4.32 8.87
CA GLU A 4 3.00 -4.33 10.34
C GLU A 4 1.82 -3.52 10.90
N THR A 5 1.54 -2.35 10.32
CA THR A 5 0.44 -1.48 10.73
C THR A 5 -0.15 -0.73 9.54
N SER A 6 -1.40 -0.30 9.68
CA SER A 6 -2.09 0.62 8.77
C SER A 6 -2.79 1.71 9.58
N GLN A 7 -2.75 2.95 9.07
CA GLN A 7 -3.38 4.10 9.72
C GLN A 7 -4.01 5.04 8.69
N VAL A 8 -5.30 5.34 8.84
CA VAL A 8 -5.96 6.41 8.08
C VAL A 8 -5.53 7.76 8.65
N ASN A 9 -4.82 8.56 7.86
CA ASN A 9 -4.43 9.92 8.26
C ASN A 9 -5.46 10.96 7.80
N SER A 10 -6.13 10.69 6.67
CA SER A 10 -7.21 11.51 6.13
C SER A 10 -8.07 10.67 5.18
N PRO A 11 -9.25 11.16 4.73
CA PRO A 11 -10.09 10.44 3.78
C PRO A 11 -9.40 10.02 2.48
N THR A 12 -8.24 10.59 2.13
CA THR A 12 -7.49 10.27 0.92
C THR A 12 -6.06 9.79 1.16
N ASN A 13 -5.64 9.60 2.42
CA ASN A 13 -4.29 9.17 2.76
C ASN A 13 -4.28 8.07 3.84
N LEU A 14 -3.75 6.91 3.48
CA LEU A 14 -3.50 5.77 4.36
C LEU A 14 -1.98 5.54 4.45
N THR A 15 -1.41 5.55 5.66
CA THR A 15 -0.02 5.13 5.88
C THR A 15 0.03 3.63 6.19
N LEU A 16 0.97 2.93 5.54
CA LEU A 16 1.30 1.54 5.83
C LEU A 16 2.74 1.44 6.36
N SER A 17 2.95 0.67 7.42
CA SER A 17 4.28 0.26 7.86
C SER A 17 4.63 -1.06 7.18
N VAL A 18 5.60 -1.03 6.27
CA VAL A 18 5.97 -2.17 5.43
C VAL A 18 7.34 -2.69 5.80
N ARG A 19 7.43 -3.99 6.11
CA ARG A 19 8.72 -4.69 6.29
C ARG A 19 9.09 -5.49 5.06
N ASN A 20 10.30 -5.26 4.56
CA ASN A 20 10.90 -6.14 3.57
C ASN A 20 11.43 -7.42 4.25
N VAL A 21 10.61 -8.47 4.32
CA VAL A 21 11.01 -9.79 4.85
C VAL A 21 11.73 -10.67 3.82
N GLY A 22 12.03 -10.15 2.62
CA GLY A 22 12.75 -10.88 1.57
C GLY A 22 14.28 -10.79 1.73
N SER A 23 15.00 -11.57 0.93
CA SER A 23 16.47 -11.60 0.90
C SER A 23 17.10 -10.51 0.02
N GLY A 24 16.31 -9.88 -0.85
CA GLY A 24 16.76 -8.80 -1.74
C GLY A 24 16.08 -7.49 -1.43
N SER A 25 16.74 -6.39 -1.77
CA SER A 25 16.14 -5.06 -1.65
C SER A 25 15.03 -4.84 -2.67
N ILE A 26 14.07 -4.00 -2.31
CA ILE A 26 12.87 -3.73 -3.11
C ILE A 26 12.61 -2.23 -3.24
N THR A 27 12.01 -1.86 -4.36
CA THR A 27 11.40 -0.54 -4.61
C THR A 27 10.00 -0.80 -5.13
N LEU A 28 9.01 -0.04 -4.65
CA LEU A 28 7.64 -0.10 -5.13
C LEU A 28 7.42 0.92 -6.25
N THR A 29 6.70 0.53 -7.30
CA THR A 29 6.48 1.32 -8.51
C THR A 29 5.01 1.62 -8.78
N SER A 30 4.10 0.83 -8.22
CA SER A 30 2.66 1.08 -8.32
C SER A 30 1.89 0.43 -7.17
N TYR A 31 0.65 0.88 -6.98
CA TYR A 31 -0.31 0.20 -6.13
C TYR A 31 -1.71 0.24 -6.71
N VAL A 32 -2.52 -0.74 -6.31
CA VAL A 32 -3.96 -0.77 -6.50
C VAL A 32 -4.60 -0.94 -5.14
N VAL A 33 -5.62 -0.14 -4.86
CA VAL A 33 -6.46 -0.24 -3.66
C VAL A 33 -7.88 -0.54 -4.10
N LYS A 34 -8.51 -1.51 -3.44
CA LYS A 34 -9.92 -1.86 -3.64
C LYS A 34 -10.64 -1.83 -2.29
N ASP A 35 -11.77 -1.15 -2.22
CA ASP A 35 -12.63 -1.17 -1.03
C ASP A 35 -13.45 -2.47 -0.94
N SER A 36 -14.24 -2.61 0.12
CA SER A 36 -15.09 -3.79 0.33
C SER A 36 -16.26 -3.90 -0.66
N LEU A 37 -16.67 -2.78 -1.27
CA LEU A 37 -17.74 -2.73 -2.27
C LEU A 37 -17.21 -3.02 -3.69
N GLY A 38 -15.89 -3.03 -3.85
CA GLY A 38 -15.19 -3.35 -5.06
C GLY A 38 -14.78 -2.15 -5.91
N ASN A 39 -14.99 -0.93 -5.42
CA ASN A 39 -14.45 0.29 -6.03
C ASN A 39 -12.92 0.26 -5.93
N GLN A 40 -12.25 0.72 -6.99
CA GLN A 40 -10.80 0.64 -7.06
C GLN A 40 -10.15 1.97 -7.45
N TYR A 41 -8.94 2.16 -6.97
CA TYR A 41 -8.03 3.22 -7.38
C TYR A 41 -6.65 2.62 -7.64
N ALA A 42 -6.00 3.06 -8.72
CA ALA A 42 -4.66 2.62 -9.08
C ALA A 42 -3.74 3.81 -9.28
N LYS A 43 -2.53 3.73 -8.72
CA LYS A 43 -1.46 4.70 -8.97
C LYS A 43 -0.26 4.01 -9.61
N MET A 44 0.10 4.50 -10.78
CA MET A 44 1.29 4.09 -11.52
C MET A 44 2.43 5.08 -11.31
N ASN A 45 3.67 4.68 -11.62
CA ASN A 45 4.86 5.52 -11.53
C ASN A 45 5.06 6.13 -10.13
N TRP A 46 4.66 5.39 -9.10
CA TRP A 46 4.81 5.79 -7.72
C TRP A 46 6.26 5.57 -7.27
N THR A 47 6.92 6.64 -6.83
CA THR A 47 8.29 6.57 -6.32
C THR A 47 8.27 6.35 -4.81
N THR A 48 9.03 5.36 -4.35
CA THR A 48 9.20 5.05 -2.93
C THR A 48 10.68 4.94 -2.57
N PRO A 49 11.03 5.08 -1.28
CA PRO A 49 12.37 4.77 -0.82
C PRO A 49 12.73 3.31 -1.12
N PHE A 50 14.01 3.09 -1.42
CA PHE A 50 14.57 1.75 -1.51
C PHE A 50 14.55 1.08 -0.13
N MET A 51 14.03 -0.14 -0.05
CA MET A 51 13.94 -0.93 1.18
C MET A 51 14.89 -2.12 1.13
N ASN A 52 15.92 -2.10 1.97
CA ASN A 52 16.84 -3.21 2.18
C ASN A 52 16.14 -4.42 2.85
N PRO A 53 16.73 -5.62 2.81
CA PRO A 53 16.27 -6.75 3.62
C PRO A 53 16.12 -6.36 5.09
N ASN A 54 15.01 -6.79 5.70
CA ASN A 54 14.59 -6.49 7.06
C ASN A 54 14.34 -5.00 7.38
N GLN A 55 14.37 -4.11 6.39
CA GLN A 55 14.04 -2.70 6.61
C GLN A 55 12.54 -2.52 6.79
N LEU A 56 12.17 -1.71 7.80
CA LEU A 56 10.82 -1.19 7.99
C LEU A 56 10.74 0.21 7.38
N ALA A 57 9.71 0.48 6.58
CA ALA A 57 9.46 1.79 6.00
C ALA A 57 7.98 2.16 6.10
N ALA A 58 7.71 3.44 6.37
CA ALA A 58 6.38 4.01 6.24
C ALA A 58 6.15 4.45 4.80
N ILE A 59 5.07 3.97 4.17
CA ILE A 59 4.64 4.37 2.83
C ILE A 59 3.27 5.02 2.90
N ASN A 60 3.02 6.01 2.04
CA ASN A 60 1.72 6.68 1.95
C ASN A 60 0.98 6.21 0.70
N ILE A 61 -0.22 5.69 0.90
CA ILE A 61 -1.17 5.33 -0.14
C ILE A 61 -2.16 6.48 -0.27
N ILE A 62 -2.05 7.22 -1.37
CA ILE A 62 -2.85 8.41 -1.63
C ILE A 62 -3.84 8.11 -2.77
N ILE A 63 -5.12 8.40 -2.56
CA ILE A 63 -6.17 8.25 -3.57
C ILE A 63 -6.73 9.61 -3.96
N ASP A 64 -7.45 9.69 -5.09
CA ASP A 64 -8.09 10.94 -5.53
C ASP A 64 -9.42 11.25 -4.81
N GLY A 65 -9.99 10.26 -4.11
CA GLY A 65 -11.24 10.39 -3.37
C GLY A 65 -12.51 10.28 -4.23
N THR A 66 -12.39 9.97 -5.53
CA THR A 66 -13.52 9.97 -6.47
C THR A 66 -14.35 8.70 -6.40
N ALA A 67 -13.69 7.54 -6.44
CA ALA A 67 -14.34 6.23 -6.39
C ALA A 67 -14.74 5.83 -4.96
N PHE A 68 -13.91 6.21 -3.98
CA PHE A 68 -14.15 6.00 -2.56
C PHE A 68 -13.19 6.88 -1.73
N THR A 69 -13.45 6.96 -0.42
CA THR A 69 -12.53 7.54 0.56
C THR A 69 -12.14 6.50 1.61
N PHE A 70 -10.95 6.63 2.19
CA PHE A 70 -10.57 5.85 3.36
C PHE A 70 -11.46 6.21 4.56
N GLN A 71 -11.87 5.17 5.30
CA GLN A 71 -12.66 5.27 6.52
C GLN A 71 -12.06 4.29 7.54
N SER A 72 -11.96 4.74 8.79
CA SER A 72 -11.52 3.85 9.87
C SER A 72 -12.49 2.69 10.04
N LYS A 73 -11.95 1.53 10.42
CA LYS A 73 -12.62 0.24 10.59
C LYS A 73 -13.16 -0.41 9.30
N ASN A 74 -12.89 0.17 8.13
CA ASN A 74 -13.18 -0.47 6.85
C ASN A 74 -12.01 -1.32 6.37
N THR A 75 -12.37 -2.33 5.56
CA THR A 75 -11.41 -3.27 4.98
C THR A 75 -11.07 -2.88 3.55
N TYR A 76 -9.77 -2.92 3.23
CA TYR A 76 -9.22 -2.60 1.93
C TYR A 76 -8.29 -3.72 1.45
N ASN A 77 -8.36 -4.05 0.17
CA ASN A 77 -7.39 -4.91 -0.49
C ASN A 77 -6.36 -4.04 -1.23
N ILE A 78 -5.10 -4.18 -0.87
CA ILE A 78 -4.00 -3.41 -1.43
C ILE A 78 -3.02 -4.34 -2.14
N ALA A 79 -2.81 -4.11 -3.43
CA ALA A 79 -1.78 -4.75 -4.22
C ALA A 79 -0.62 -3.76 -4.43
N LEU A 80 0.58 -4.14 -3.98
CA LEU A 80 1.81 -3.38 -4.15
C LEU A 80 2.69 -4.06 -5.19
N THR A 81 3.08 -3.33 -6.23
CA THR A 81 3.96 -3.84 -7.29
C THR A 81 5.37 -3.31 -7.10
N THR A 82 6.35 -4.22 -7.15
CA THR A 82 7.77 -3.87 -7.10
C THR A 82 8.32 -3.52 -8.48
N MET A 83 9.48 -2.88 -8.53
CA MET A 83 10.22 -2.60 -9.77
C MET A 83 10.58 -3.87 -10.57
N ARG A 84 10.64 -5.04 -9.90
CA ARG A 84 10.88 -6.33 -10.53
C ARG A 84 9.58 -7.06 -10.92
N ASN A 85 8.45 -6.35 -10.96
CA ASN A 85 7.11 -6.87 -11.30
C ASN A 85 6.57 -7.96 -10.37
N ASN A 86 7.13 -8.13 -9.17
CA ASN A 86 6.48 -8.92 -8.13
C ASN A 86 5.31 -8.14 -7.54
N ILE A 87 4.16 -8.80 -7.38
CA ILE A 87 2.95 -8.24 -6.78
C ILE A 87 2.74 -8.87 -5.41
N PHE A 88 2.59 -8.03 -4.39
CA PHE A 88 2.21 -8.44 -3.04
C PHE A 88 0.82 -7.90 -2.73
N THR A 89 -0.10 -8.78 -2.34
CA THR A 89 -1.48 -8.41 -2.01
C THR A 89 -1.72 -8.56 -0.51
N PHE A 90 -2.38 -7.57 0.07
CA PHE A 90 -2.71 -7.51 1.48
C PHE A 90 -4.18 -7.12 1.67
N THR A 91 -4.83 -7.74 2.65
CA THR A 91 -6.14 -7.30 3.15
C THR A 91 -5.92 -6.64 4.49
N LEU A 92 -6.35 -5.39 4.62
CA LEU A 92 -6.07 -4.53 5.78
C LEU A 92 -7.38 -3.96 6.30
N THR A 93 -7.52 -3.85 7.62
CA THR A 93 -8.58 -3.06 8.25
C THR A 93 -7.97 -1.78 8.80
N ALA A 94 -8.48 -0.64 8.35
CA ALA A 94 -7.91 0.67 8.63
C ALA A 94 -8.45 1.31 9.92
#